data_AF-A0A937HT74-F1
#
_entry.id   AF-A0A937HT74-F1
#
_cell.length_a   1.000
_cell.length_b   1.000
_cell.length_c   1.000
_cell.angle_alpha   90.00
_cell.angle_beta   90.00
_cell.angle_gamma   90.00
#
_symmetry.space_group_name_H-M   'P 1'
#
loop_
_entity.id
_entity.type
_entity.pdbx_description
1 polymer ?
#
loop_
_entity_poly.entity_id
_entity_poly.type
_entity_poly.pdbx_seq_one_letter_code
_entity_poly.pdbx_strand_id
1 'polypeptide(L)' 'TGNGDKTAALKKAFEYMLSDKAQSRAPELGYVSLPKGVVEKSTAAVAKISE' A
#
# COMPACT_ATOMS: atom_id res chain seq x y z
N THR A 1 -16.65 -15.40 5.15
CA THR A 1 -15.60 -14.89 4.26
C THR A 1 -14.71 -13.96 5.06
N GLY A 2 -13.42 -13.84 4.71
CA GLY A 2 -12.45 -13.08 5.51
C GLY A 2 -12.75 -11.58 5.51
N ASN A 3 -12.40 -10.89 4.41
CA ASN A 3 -12.59 -9.44 4.30
C ASN A 3 -13.85 -9.05 3.49
N GLY A 4 -14.42 -9.94 2.67
CA GLY A 4 -15.69 -9.74 1.95
C GLY A 4 -15.79 -8.38 1.27
N ASP A 5 -16.89 -7.65 1.48
CA ASP A 5 -17.14 -6.32 0.93
C ASP A 5 -16.05 -5.27 1.25
N LYS A 6 -15.23 -5.49 2.30
CA LYS A 6 -14.14 -4.57 2.68
C LYS A 6 -12.89 -4.77 1.83
N THR A 7 -12.80 -5.85 1.05
CA THR A 7 -11.64 -6.18 0.22
C THR A 7 -11.24 -5.03 -0.70
N ALA A 8 -12.22 -4.39 -1.36
CA ALA A 8 -11.98 -3.25 -2.24
C ALA A 8 -11.42 -2.02 -1.49
N ALA A 9 -11.96 -1.72 -0.30
CA ALA A 9 -11.50 -0.61 0.52
C ALA A 9 -10.08 -0.82 1.03
N LEU A 10 -9.75 -2.06 1.44
CA LEU A 10 -8.40 -2.43 1.88
C LEU A 10 -7.40 -2.31 0.72
N LYS A 11 -7.73 -2.84 -0.46
CA LYS A 11 -6.87 -2.73 -1.65
C LYS A 11 -6.55 -1.26 -1.96
N LYS A 12 -7.57 -0.40 -1.99
CA LYS A 12 -7.42 1.04 -2.22
C LYS A 12 -6.53 1.72 -1.16
N ALA A 13 -6.68 1.35 0.11
CA ALA A 13 -5.85 1.90 1.18
C ALA A 13 -4.37 1.54 0.98
N PHE A 14 -4.07 0.28 0.66
CA PHE A 14 -2.69 -0.14 0.40
C PHE A 14 -2.09 0.51 -0.85
N GLU A 15 -2.86 0.62 -1.94
CA GLU A 15 -2.43 1.32 -3.16
C GLU A 15 -2.06 2.77 -2.86
N TYR A 16 -2.87 3.48 -2.05
CA TYR A 16 -2.54 4.84 -1.64
C TYR A 16 -1.26 4.90 -0.81
N MET A 17 -1.13 4.05 0.21
CA MET A 17 0.05 4.02 1.09
C MET A 17 1.35 3.75 0.33
N LEU A 18 1.30 2.92 -0.71
CA LEU A 18 2.47 2.55 -1.53
C LEU A 18 2.76 3.55 -2.66
N SER A 19 1.87 4.51 -2.90
CA SER A 19 2.06 5.53 -3.95
C SER A 19 3.21 6.48 -3.63
N ASP A 20 3.83 7.04 -4.66
CA ASP A 20 4.89 8.04 -4.53
C ASP A 20 4.47 9.22 -3.66
N LYS A 21 3.19 9.62 -3.74
CA LYS A 21 2.62 10.70 -2.94
C LYS A 21 2.63 10.40 -1.44
N ALA A 22 2.29 9.17 -1.04
CA ALA A 22 2.29 8.80 0.37
C ALA A 22 3.72 8.55 0.87
N GLN A 23 4.55 7.92 0.05
CA GLN A 23 5.96 7.66 0.36
C GLN A 23 6.77 8.96 0.50
N SER A 24 6.52 9.97 -0.33
CA SER A 24 7.22 11.27 -0.25
C SER A 24 6.83 12.10 0.98
N ARG A 25 5.64 11.86 1.54
CA ARG A 25 5.16 12.53 2.76
C ARG A 25 5.69 11.89 4.04
N ALA A 26 6.13 10.63 4.00
CA ALA A 26 6.62 9.94 5.19
C ALA A 26 7.76 10.70 5.93
N PRO A 27 8.79 11.24 5.24
CA PRO A 27 9.84 12.05 5.87
C PRO A 27 9.34 13.33 6.54
N GLU A 28 8.37 14.02 5.94
CA GLU A 28 7.76 15.23 6.52
C GLU A 28 7.05 14.95 7.85
N LEU A 29 6.62 13.71 8.06
CA LEU A 29 5.96 13.23 9.27
C LEU A 29 6.93 12.56 10.26
N GLY A 30 8.24 12.58 10.00
CA GLY A 30 9.26 11.94 10.85
C GLY A 30 9.43 10.43 10.65
N TYR A 31 8.85 9.87 9.58
CA TYR A 31 9.02 8.45 9.20
C TYR A 31 10.03 8.29 8.05
N VAL A 32 10.51 7.06 7.84
CA VAL A 32 11.36 6.71 6.69
C VAL A 32 10.49 6.11 5.59
N SER A 33 10.66 6.57 4.36
CA SER A 33 10.00 5.99 3.19
C SER A 33 10.52 4.57 2.93
N LEU A 34 9.66 3.73 2.34
CA LEU A 34 10.04 2.37 2.02
C LEU A 34 11.09 2.36 0.92
N PRO A 35 12.11 1.47 1.00
CA PRO A 35 13.04 1.26 -0.10
C PRO A 35 12.28 0.82 -1.36
N LYS A 36 12.76 1.23 -2.54
CA LYS A 36 12.11 0.93 -3.83
C LYS A 36 11.74 -0.55 -4.01
N GLY A 37 12.67 -1.46 -3.71
CA GLY A 37 12.42 -2.90 -3.84
C GLY A 37 11.37 -3.46 -2.86
N VAL A 38 11.11 -2.76 -1.74
CA VAL A 38 10.01 -3.11 -0.83
C VAL A 38 8.68 -2.63 -1.42
N VAL A 39 8.61 -1.40 -1.92
CA VAL A 39 7.42 -0.86 -2.58
C VAL A 39 6.99 -1.75 -3.75
N GLU A 40 7.93 -2.16 -4.61
CA GLU A 40 7.64 -3.03 -5.76
C GLU A 40 7.03 -4.37 -5.33
N LYS A 41 7.61 -5.03 -4.32
CA LYS A 41 7.12 -6.31 -3.79
C LYS A 41 5.76 -6.15 -3.12
N SER A 42 5.57 -5.08 -2.35
CA SER A 42 4.31 -4.78 -1.67
C SER A 42 3.20 -4.49 -2.69
N THR A 43 3.46 -3.70 -3.73
CA THR A 43 2.49 -3.43 -4.81
C THR A 43 2.11 -4.70 -5.55
N ALA A 44 3.08 -5.57 -5.84
CA ALA A 44 2.82 -6.87 -6.45
C ALA A 44 1.97 -7.79 -5.56
N ALA A 45 2.10 -7.70 -4.24
CA ALA A 45 1.25 -8.43 -3.30
C ALA A 45 -0.18 -7.87 -3.26
N VAL A 46 -0.34 -6.54 -3.27
CA VAL A 46 -1.65 -5.87 -3.31
C VAL A 46 -2.42 -6.22 -4.59
N ALA A 47 -1.73 -6.36 -5.72
CA ALA A 47 -2.35 -6.80 -6.97
C ALA A 47 -2.97 -8.20 -6.91
N LYS A 48 -2.52 -9.05 -5.97
CA LYS A 48 -3.04 -10.41 -5.75
C LYS A 48 -4.22 -10.47 -4.79
N ILE A 49 -4.62 -9.34 -4.18
CA ILE A 49 -5.79 -9.29 -3.30
C ILE A 49 -7.05 -9.58 -4.14
N SER A 50 -7.75 -10.66 -3.77
CA SER A 50 -9.05 -11.07 -4.29
C SER A 50 -10.05 -11.28 -3.14
N GLU A 51 -11.32 -11.48 -3.49
CA GLU A 51 -12.39 -11.77 -2.52
C GLU A 51 -12.32 -13.17 -1.90
#